data_AF-A0A3A8EL44-F1
#
_entry.id   AF-A0A3A8EL44-F1
#
_cell.length_a   1.000
_cell.length_b   1.000
_cell.length_c   1.000
_cell.angle_alpha   90.00
_cell.angle_beta   90.00
_cell.angle_gamma   90.00
#
_symmetry.space_group_name_H-M   'P 1'
#
loop_
_entity.id
_entity.type
_entity.pdbx_description
1 polymer ?
#
loop_
_entity_poly.entity_id
_entity_poly.type
_entity_poly.pdbx_seq_one_letter_code
_entity_poly.pdbx_strand_id
1 'polypeptide(L)'
;MFYLKNSAVGLSITQQRLLLVLFLSIGLSACEQHSSERDISIHDREATSSLSQDLSHNTDDEQGSKLVDIAGQATLPIETNSAEKKSTLLSDDALKYAGRYHAHIRCIDPFARCDRKHGEIDYIVNLLDDGSAYRQRVSLGRLKVDDSQSTKSYRHDNWTMNKNETQHEVVVSVAAGGDLYFIAKDQNHLQMNLAKTLNTENGQNRKQLGDNFILPQQAYILTRIYDTEISNQP
;
A
#
# COMPACT_ATOMS: atom_id res chain seq x y z
N MET A 1 -65.09 2.30 28.72
CA MET A 1 -64.65 3.43 27.88
C MET A 1 -63.99 4.44 28.79
N PHE A 2 -62.66 4.41 28.92
CA PHE A 2 -61.89 5.34 29.77
C PHE A 2 -60.88 6.07 28.88
N TYR A 3 -61.01 7.39 28.78
CA TYR A 3 -60.07 8.28 28.09
C TYR A 3 -59.03 8.77 29.11
N LEU A 4 -57.76 8.43 28.92
CA LEU A 4 -56.62 9.06 29.59
C LEU A 4 -56.12 10.20 28.71
N LYS A 5 -56.14 11.41 29.25
CA LYS A 5 -55.68 12.65 28.61
C LYS A 5 -54.19 12.82 28.90
N ASN A 6 -53.33 12.51 27.91
CA ASN A 6 -51.91 12.86 27.96
C ASN A 6 -51.75 14.39 27.86
N SER A 7 -51.15 15.00 28.87
CA SER A 7 -50.71 16.40 28.82
C SER A 7 -49.22 16.41 28.47
N ALA A 8 -48.88 16.72 27.22
CA ALA A 8 -47.52 16.97 26.80
C ALA A 8 -47.12 18.40 27.23
N VAL A 9 -46.19 18.51 28.17
CA VAL A 9 -45.54 19.79 28.52
C VAL A 9 -44.44 20.04 27.49
N GLY A 10 -44.70 20.94 26.55
CA GLY A 10 -43.70 21.38 25.57
C GLY A 10 -42.66 22.26 26.25
N LEU A 11 -41.42 21.78 26.34
CA LEU A 11 -40.28 22.61 26.77
C LEU A 11 -39.97 23.63 25.66
N SER A 12 -39.82 24.90 26.04
CA SER A 12 -39.48 25.97 25.11
C SER A 12 -38.08 25.77 24.51
N ILE A 13 -37.93 26.11 23.22
CA ILE A 13 -36.69 26.03 22.42
C ILE A 13 -35.51 26.73 23.11
N THR A 14 -35.77 27.73 23.96
CA THR A 14 -34.75 28.44 24.74
C THR A 14 -34.11 27.56 25.84
N GLN A 15 -34.87 26.66 26.48
CA GLN A 15 -34.33 25.75 27.49
C GLN A 15 -33.47 24.63 26.87
N GLN A 16 -33.82 24.18 25.66
CA GLN A 16 -33.07 23.14 24.96
C GLN A 16 -31.69 23.63 24.47
N ARG A 17 -31.59 24.91 24.12
CA ARG A 17 -30.32 25.55 23.76
C ARG A 17 -29.39 25.77 24.96
N LEU A 18 -29.95 26.09 26.13
CA LEU A 18 -29.16 26.30 27.35
C LEU A 18 -28.51 25.01 27.85
N LEU A 19 -29.21 23.87 27.75
CA LEU A 19 -28.67 22.56 28.09
C LEU A 19 -27.53 22.11 27.16
N LEU A 20 -27.62 22.42 25.86
CA LEU A 20 -26.58 22.10 24.88
C LEU A 20 -25.26 22.85 25.13
N VAL A 21 -25.33 24.11 25.55
CA VAL A 21 -24.14 24.90 25.88
C VAL A 21 -23.47 24.39 27.15
N LEU A 22 -24.25 23.99 28.16
CA LEU A 22 -23.72 23.47 29.42
C LEU A 22 -22.94 22.16 29.25
N PHE A 23 -23.37 21.30 28.31
CA PHE A 23 -22.70 20.03 28.02
C PHE A 23 -21.36 20.20 27.26
N LEU A 24 -21.17 21.27 26.48
CA LEU A 24 -19.91 21.49 25.75
C LEU A 24 -18.76 21.99 26.64
N SER A 25 -19.05 22.55 27.81
CA SER A 25 -18.04 23.18 28.70
C SER A 25 -17.25 22.22 29.59
N ILE A 26 -17.56 20.92 29.63
CA ILE A 26 -16.93 19.96 30.56
C ILE A 26 -15.72 19.23 29.94
N GLY A 27 -15.35 19.55 28.68
CA GLY A 27 -14.34 18.79 27.92
C GLY A 27 -12.92 19.35 27.85
N LEU A 28 -12.54 20.39 28.60
CA LEU A 28 -11.18 20.98 28.54
C LEU A 28 -10.36 20.62 29.78
N SER A 29 -9.91 19.37 29.87
CA SER A 29 -8.76 19.01 30.70
C SER A 29 -7.49 19.11 29.85
N ALA A 30 -6.70 20.16 30.07
CA ALA A 30 -5.37 20.30 29.49
C ALA A 30 -4.41 19.32 30.17
N CYS A 31 -3.85 18.39 29.41
CA CYS A 31 -2.69 17.61 29.85
C CYS A 31 -1.44 18.40 29.51
N GLU A 32 -0.80 18.95 30.54
CA GLU A 32 0.48 19.64 30.46
C GLU A 32 1.59 18.60 30.26
N GLN A 33 2.27 18.65 29.11
CA GLN A 33 3.40 17.78 28.81
C GLN A 33 4.69 18.58 29.00
N HIS A 34 5.39 18.26 30.09
CA HIS A 34 6.70 18.77 30.46
C HIS A 34 7.67 18.56 29.29
N SER A 35 8.09 19.65 28.64
CA SER A 35 9.15 19.64 27.63
C SER A 35 10.44 20.04 28.34
N SER A 36 11.32 19.06 28.54
CA SER A 36 12.67 19.32 29.05
C SER A 36 13.53 19.95 27.96
N GLU A 37 14.36 20.87 28.41
CA GLU A 37 15.12 21.88 27.69
C GLU A 37 16.06 21.33 26.61
N ARG A 38 16.15 22.07 25.49
CA ARG A 38 17.21 21.95 24.50
C ARG A 38 18.47 22.61 25.06
N ASP A 39 19.57 21.87 25.18
CA ASP A 39 20.90 22.46 25.16
C ASP A 39 21.66 21.98 23.92
N ILE A 40 21.80 22.87 22.94
CA ILE A 40 22.71 22.71 21.80
C ILE A 40 23.95 23.51 22.16
N SER A 41 25.00 22.84 22.61
CA SER A 41 26.34 23.43 22.65
C SER A 41 27.08 23.07 21.36
N ILE A 42 27.42 24.10 20.61
CA ILE A 42 28.28 24.06 19.42
C ILE A 42 29.71 24.01 19.91
N HIS A 43 30.47 22.98 19.53
CA HIS A 43 31.93 23.07 19.57
C HIS A 43 32.55 22.50 18.30
N ASP A 44 33.03 23.43 17.47
CA ASP A 44 33.94 23.19 16.35
C ASP A 44 35.25 22.58 16.85
N ARG A 45 35.74 21.54 16.18
CA ARG A 45 37.18 21.38 15.92
C ARG A 45 37.48 20.34 14.83
N GLU A 46 38.31 20.78 13.88
CA GLU A 46 38.77 20.08 12.69
C GLU A 46 39.76 18.92 12.96
N ALA A 47 39.68 17.94 12.04
CA ALA A 47 40.73 17.17 11.38
C ALA A 47 41.84 16.46 12.21
N THR A 48 41.92 15.13 12.09
CA THR A 48 42.89 14.40 11.23
C THR A 48 42.84 12.89 11.47
N SER A 49 43.19 12.12 10.44
CA SER A 49 43.17 10.66 10.35
C SER A 49 44.31 9.97 11.12
N SER A 50 44.05 8.80 11.72
CA SER A 50 44.87 7.58 11.54
C SER A 50 44.35 6.38 12.34
N LEU A 51 44.66 5.20 11.81
CA LEU A 51 44.27 3.83 12.13
C LEU A 51 44.31 3.37 13.60
N SER A 52 43.35 2.48 13.90
CA SER A 52 43.40 1.21 14.64
C SER A 52 44.39 1.04 15.81
N GLN A 53 43.89 0.87 17.04
CA GLN A 53 44.08 -0.38 17.80
C GLN A 53 43.15 -0.49 19.02
N ASP A 54 42.71 -1.73 19.21
CA ASP A 54 41.89 -2.36 20.23
C ASP A 54 42.34 -2.12 21.69
N LEU A 55 41.40 -1.80 22.60
CA LEU A 55 41.37 -2.27 23.99
C LEU A 55 40.08 -1.79 24.72
N SER A 56 39.38 -2.78 25.25
CA SER A 56 38.07 -2.75 25.89
C SER A 56 37.95 -1.81 27.10
N HIS A 57 36.86 -1.05 27.15
CA HIS A 57 36.25 -0.60 28.41
C HIS A 57 34.73 -0.56 28.25
N ASN A 58 34.04 -1.44 28.97
CA ASN A 58 32.58 -1.45 29.10
C ASN A 58 32.15 -0.23 29.92
N THR A 59 31.38 0.66 29.31
CA THR A 59 30.40 1.51 29.97
C THR A 59 29.20 1.60 29.04
N ASP A 60 28.07 1.07 29.52
CA ASP A 60 26.74 1.24 28.93
C ASP A 60 26.47 2.73 28.72
N ASP A 61 26.29 3.14 27.46
CA ASP A 61 25.61 4.38 27.10
C ASP A 61 25.08 4.28 25.66
N GLU A 62 23.85 4.78 25.49
CA GLU A 62 22.93 4.62 24.35
C GLU A 62 23.58 4.79 22.97
N GLN A 63 23.74 3.67 22.27
CA GLN A 63 24.22 3.64 20.89
C GLN A 63 23.06 3.92 19.92
N GLY A 64 22.77 5.20 19.71
CA GLY A 64 21.94 5.66 18.59
C GLY A 64 22.58 5.25 17.26
N SER A 65 22.04 4.21 16.63
CA SER A 65 22.56 3.67 15.38
C SER A 65 22.30 4.65 14.23
N LYS A 66 23.35 5.05 13.50
CA LYS A 66 23.21 5.85 12.29
C LYS A 66 22.38 5.09 11.26
N LEU A 67 21.33 5.71 10.73
CA LEU A 67 20.42 5.12 9.73
C LEU A 67 21.14 4.67 8.44
N VAL A 68 22.37 5.15 8.19
CA VAL A 68 23.18 4.71 7.05
C VAL A 68 23.76 3.30 7.24
N ASP A 69 23.96 2.83 8.47
CA ASP A 69 24.45 1.47 8.75
C ASP A 69 23.36 0.41 8.59
N ILE A 70 22.09 0.82 8.57
CA ILE A 70 20.92 -0.07 8.42
C ILE A 70 20.50 -0.20 6.94
N ALA A 71 20.90 0.74 6.07
CA ALA A 71 20.49 0.77 4.67
C ALA A 71 21.07 -0.37 3.80
N GLY A 72 22.12 -1.06 4.28
CA GLY A 72 22.79 -2.14 3.55
C GLY A 72 22.42 -3.56 3.97
N GLN A 73 21.59 -3.74 5.02
CA GLN A 73 21.29 -5.07 5.58
C GLN A 73 19.89 -5.58 5.20
N ALA A 74 19.44 -5.33 3.97
CA ALA A 74 18.30 -6.03 3.42
C ALA A 74 18.72 -7.46 3.05
N THR A 75 18.87 -8.34 4.05
CA THR A 75 19.03 -9.77 3.82
C THR A 75 17.69 -10.29 3.30
N LEU A 76 17.61 -10.55 1.99
CA LEU A 76 16.49 -11.31 1.43
C LEU A 76 16.44 -12.66 2.16
N PRO A 77 15.28 -13.10 2.67
CA PRO A 77 15.18 -14.42 3.27
C PRO A 77 15.60 -15.45 2.23
N ILE A 78 16.65 -16.23 2.56
CA ILE A 78 17.05 -17.38 1.76
C ILE A 78 15.95 -18.42 1.92
N GLU A 79 15.17 -18.63 0.87
CA GLU A 79 14.17 -19.68 0.83
C GLU A 79 14.85 -21.05 0.87
N THR A 80 14.71 -21.73 2.01
CA THR A 80 15.07 -23.14 2.12
C THR A 80 14.03 -23.98 1.37
N ASN A 81 14.42 -24.53 0.22
CA ASN A 81 13.84 -25.70 -0.43
C ASN A 81 12.31 -25.82 -0.35
N SER A 82 11.58 -24.95 -1.05
CA SER A 82 10.22 -25.29 -1.45
C SER A 82 10.30 -26.07 -2.75
N ALA A 83 9.75 -27.29 -2.73
CA ALA A 83 9.70 -28.24 -3.84
C ALA A 83 9.47 -27.53 -5.18
N GLU A 84 10.24 -27.94 -6.19
CA GLU A 84 10.14 -27.54 -7.60
C GLU A 84 8.68 -27.56 -8.07
N LYS A 85 7.98 -26.47 -7.83
CA LYS A 85 6.69 -26.19 -8.45
C LYS A 85 7.06 -25.76 -9.85
N LYS A 86 7.19 -26.75 -10.75
CA LYS A 86 7.40 -26.64 -12.19
C LYS A 86 7.02 -25.24 -12.67
N SER A 87 8.01 -24.35 -12.74
CA SER A 87 7.81 -23.03 -13.32
C SER A 87 7.35 -23.31 -14.73
N THR A 88 6.12 -22.91 -15.04
CA THR A 88 5.65 -23.07 -16.41
C THR A 88 6.35 -21.95 -17.13
N LEU A 89 7.50 -22.29 -17.74
CA LEU A 89 8.30 -21.35 -18.52
C LEU A 89 7.36 -20.56 -19.41
N LEU A 90 7.35 -19.23 -19.21
CA LEU A 90 6.55 -18.33 -20.02
C LEU A 90 6.96 -18.48 -21.48
N SER A 91 5.99 -18.44 -22.39
CA SER A 91 6.29 -18.41 -23.83
C SER A 91 7.04 -17.13 -24.20
N ASP A 92 7.86 -17.15 -25.24
CA ASP A 92 8.59 -15.97 -25.75
C ASP A 92 7.68 -14.76 -26.01
N ASP A 93 6.46 -15.00 -26.45
CA ASP A 93 5.46 -13.93 -26.63
C ASP A 93 4.96 -13.34 -25.32
N ALA A 94 4.84 -14.16 -24.27
CA ALA A 94 4.46 -13.70 -22.95
C ALA A 94 5.57 -12.85 -22.34
N LEU A 95 6.85 -13.23 -22.55
CA LEU A 95 8.01 -12.48 -22.06
C LEU A 95 8.05 -11.03 -22.54
N LYS A 96 7.42 -10.71 -23.68
CA LYS A 96 7.26 -9.33 -24.16
C LYS A 96 6.50 -8.43 -23.18
N TYR A 97 5.73 -9.01 -22.26
CA TYR A 97 4.92 -8.32 -21.25
C TYR A 97 5.50 -8.42 -19.84
N ALA A 98 6.62 -9.13 -19.66
CA ALA A 98 7.38 -9.07 -18.41
C ALA A 98 7.90 -7.64 -18.20
N GLY A 99 7.74 -7.10 -17.00
CA GLY A 99 8.08 -5.71 -16.68
C GLY A 99 7.35 -5.17 -15.45
N ARG A 100 7.70 -3.93 -15.10
CA ARG A 100 7.05 -3.19 -14.01
C ARG A 100 6.05 -2.21 -14.61
N TYR A 101 4.82 -2.27 -14.12
CA TYR A 101 3.72 -1.43 -14.56
C TYR A 101 3.15 -0.65 -13.39
N HIS A 102 2.63 0.55 -13.66
CA HIS A 102 2.03 1.36 -12.61
C HIS A 102 0.83 2.19 -13.07
N ALA A 103 -0.01 2.58 -12.11
CA ALA A 103 -1.10 3.51 -12.33
C ALA A 103 -1.33 4.36 -11.07
N HIS A 104 -1.57 5.66 -11.28
CA HIS A 104 -1.99 6.55 -10.21
C HIS A 104 -3.46 6.32 -9.86
N ILE A 105 -3.71 5.94 -8.61
CA ILE A 105 -5.06 5.68 -8.09
C ILE A 105 -5.41 6.77 -7.10
N ARG A 106 -6.50 7.50 -7.39
CA ARG A 106 -7.00 8.54 -6.48
C ARG A 106 -7.54 7.92 -5.20
N CYS A 107 -7.28 8.57 -4.07
CA CYS A 107 -7.72 8.11 -2.77
C CYS A 107 -9.25 8.08 -2.55
N ILE A 108 -10.01 8.69 -3.46
CA ILE A 108 -11.46 8.55 -3.48
C ILE A 108 -11.91 7.15 -3.91
N ASP A 109 -11.07 6.42 -4.65
CA ASP A 109 -11.28 5.01 -4.97
C ASP A 109 -10.86 4.15 -3.76
N PRO A 110 -11.78 3.39 -3.14
CA PRO A 110 -11.46 2.54 -1.99
C PRO A 110 -10.33 1.54 -2.24
N PHE A 111 -10.06 1.21 -3.50
CA PHE A 111 -8.92 0.37 -3.88
C PHE A 111 -7.56 0.94 -3.46
N ALA A 112 -7.46 2.27 -3.41
CA ALA A 112 -6.25 2.98 -2.99
C ALA A 112 -5.90 2.77 -1.51
N ARG A 113 -6.90 2.50 -0.66
CA ARG A 113 -6.73 2.28 0.80
C ARG A 113 -5.90 3.35 1.51
N CYS A 114 -6.19 4.62 1.22
CA CYS A 114 -5.61 5.75 1.93
C CYS A 114 -6.63 6.41 2.87
N ASP A 115 -6.14 6.94 3.97
CA ASP A 115 -6.97 7.52 5.04
C ASP A 115 -7.63 8.86 4.68
N ARG A 116 -7.17 9.49 3.60
CA ARG A 116 -7.62 10.84 3.19
C ARG A 116 -8.39 10.76 1.88
N LYS A 117 -9.54 11.42 1.79
CA LYS A 117 -10.35 11.54 0.55
C LYS A 117 -9.66 12.29 -0.60
N HIS A 118 -8.48 12.87 -0.35
CA HIS A 118 -7.68 13.62 -1.32
C HIS A 118 -6.26 13.06 -1.39
N GLY A 119 -5.67 13.07 -2.58
CA GLY A 119 -4.36 12.49 -2.87
C GLY A 119 -4.44 11.28 -3.78
N GLU A 120 -3.28 10.73 -4.11
CA GLU A 120 -3.12 9.60 -5.02
C GLU A 120 -2.04 8.65 -4.48
N ILE A 121 -2.20 7.37 -4.76
CA ILE A 121 -1.19 6.34 -4.52
C ILE A 121 -0.73 5.78 -5.86
N ASP A 122 0.48 5.23 -5.90
CA ASP A 122 0.98 4.51 -7.04
C ASP A 122 0.70 3.02 -6.88
N TYR A 123 -0.11 2.45 -7.77
CA TYR A 123 -0.39 1.02 -7.79
C TYR A 123 0.55 0.35 -8.78
N ILE A 124 1.44 -0.50 -8.28
CA ILE A 124 2.48 -1.15 -9.06
C ILE A 124 2.19 -2.64 -9.21
N VAL A 125 2.39 -3.17 -10.41
CA VAL A 125 2.38 -4.60 -10.73
C VAL A 125 3.70 -4.94 -11.42
N ASN A 126 4.48 -5.85 -10.84
CA ASN A 126 5.69 -6.41 -11.44
C ASN A 126 5.36 -7.80 -11.97
N LEU A 127 5.69 -8.04 -13.24
CA LEU A 127 5.52 -9.31 -13.94
C LEU A 127 6.93 -9.81 -14.28
N LEU A 128 7.40 -10.86 -13.59
CA LEU A 128 8.75 -11.39 -13.80
C LEU A 128 8.78 -12.45 -14.91
N ASP A 129 9.96 -12.67 -15.46
CA ASP A 129 10.23 -13.64 -16.53
C ASP A 129 10.03 -15.11 -16.12
N ASP A 130 10.13 -15.41 -14.82
CA ASP A 130 9.86 -16.72 -14.23
C ASP A 130 8.36 -17.05 -14.05
N GLY A 131 7.47 -16.08 -14.34
CA GLY A 131 6.02 -16.22 -14.12
C GLY A 131 5.54 -15.75 -12.74
N SER A 132 6.43 -15.25 -11.89
CA SER A 132 6.07 -14.63 -10.60
C SER A 132 5.54 -13.22 -10.79
N ALA A 133 4.58 -12.81 -9.95
CA ALA A 133 4.02 -11.47 -9.96
C ALA A 133 4.01 -10.83 -8.56
N TYR A 134 4.23 -9.52 -8.52
CA TYR A 134 4.23 -8.74 -7.27
C TYR A 134 3.41 -7.47 -7.43
N ARG A 135 2.47 -7.24 -6.51
CA ARG A 135 1.60 -6.05 -6.53
C ARG A 135 1.88 -5.18 -5.32
N GLN A 136 1.84 -3.86 -5.48
CA GLN A 136 2.15 -2.91 -4.42
C GLN A 136 1.21 -1.70 -4.51
N ARG A 137 0.91 -1.10 -3.36
CA ARG A 137 0.33 0.25 -3.27
C ARG A 137 1.34 1.12 -2.53
N VAL A 138 1.91 2.08 -3.24
CA VAL A 138 2.94 2.98 -2.71
C VAL A 138 2.31 4.34 -2.48
N SER A 139 2.44 4.84 -1.26
CA SER A 139 2.05 6.20 -0.92
C SER A 139 2.98 7.22 -1.59
N LEU A 140 2.40 8.23 -2.23
CA LEU A 140 3.16 9.39 -2.71
C LEU A 140 3.17 10.46 -1.60
N GLY A 141 4.29 10.57 -0.87
CA GLY A 141 4.51 11.60 0.15
C GLY A 141 3.88 11.31 1.53
N ARG A 142 3.19 12.30 2.12
CA ARG A 142 2.64 12.23 3.50
C ARG A 142 1.30 11.48 3.62
N LEU A 143 0.95 10.64 2.64
CA LEU A 143 -0.25 9.81 2.71
C LEU A 143 0.10 8.55 3.53
N LYS A 144 -0.79 8.17 4.44
CA LYS A 144 -0.71 6.85 5.08
C LYS A 144 -1.56 5.92 4.23
N VAL A 145 -0.92 4.88 3.69
CA VAL A 145 -1.62 3.71 3.16
C VAL A 145 -1.76 2.75 4.31
N ASP A 146 -2.92 2.14 4.46
CA ASP A 146 -3.16 1.13 5.49
C ASP A 146 -2.12 0.00 5.37
N ASP A 147 -1.18 -0.01 6.30
CA ASP A 147 -0.06 -0.93 6.36
C ASP A 147 -0.50 -2.37 6.65
N SER A 148 -1.68 -2.56 7.23
CA SER A 148 -2.21 -3.89 7.60
C SER A 148 -2.37 -4.82 6.40
N GLN A 149 -2.42 -4.25 5.19
CA GLN A 149 -2.38 -4.98 3.92
C GLN A 149 -1.59 -4.25 2.84
N SER A 150 -0.60 -3.44 3.24
CA SER A 150 0.54 -3.22 2.35
C SER A 150 1.11 -4.62 2.06
N THR A 151 1.49 -4.89 0.82
CA THR A 151 2.07 -6.18 0.41
C THR A 151 3.47 -6.41 0.99
N LYS A 152 3.78 -5.84 2.16
CA LYS A 152 4.94 -6.18 3.00
C LYS A 152 4.95 -7.67 3.37
N SER A 153 3.79 -8.33 3.41
CA SER A 153 3.73 -9.80 3.36
C SER A 153 3.87 -10.23 1.91
N TYR A 154 5.10 -10.60 1.57
CA TYR A 154 5.54 -11.21 0.31
C TYR A 154 4.67 -12.45 0.02
N ARG A 155 3.57 -12.28 -0.72
CA ARG A 155 2.76 -13.41 -1.20
C ARG A 155 2.99 -13.50 -2.70
N HIS A 156 3.53 -14.65 -3.12
CA HIS A 156 3.90 -14.95 -4.49
C HIS A 156 2.66 -15.14 -5.35
N ASP A 157 2.12 -14.03 -5.88
CA ASP A 157 1.19 -14.08 -6.99
C ASP A 157 1.92 -14.68 -8.20
N ASN A 158 1.18 -15.28 -9.12
CA ASN A 158 1.75 -15.79 -10.37
C ASN A 158 1.06 -15.08 -11.53
N TRP A 159 1.67 -15.07 -12.70
CA TRP A 159 1.02 -14.57 -13.89
C TRP A 159 1.25 -15.46 -15.09
N THR A 160 0.28 -15.39 -16.00
CA THR A 160 0.33 -16.07 -17.30
C THR A 160 -0.22 -15.14 -18.36
N MET A 161 0.01 -15.50 -19.63
CA MET A 161 -0.63 -14.86 -20.76
C MET A 161 -1.68 -15.81 -21.33
N ASN A 162 -2.94 -15.39 -21.32
CA ASN A 162 -3.99 -16.04 -22.09
C ASN A 162 -4.02 -15.42 -23.48
N LYS A 163 -3.84 -16.26 -24.51
CA LYS A 163 -3.97 -15.85 -25.91
C LYS A 163 -5.34 -16.30 -26.41
N ASN A 164 -6.23 -15.36 -26.64
CA ASN A 164 -7.34 -15.57 -27.58
C ASN A 164 -7.02 -14.84 -28.89
N GLU A 165 -7.60 -15.31 -29.99
CA GLU A 165 -7.30 -14.85 -31.36
C GLU A 165 -7.44 -13.34 -31.59
N THR A 166 -8.15 -12.63 -30.71
CA THR A 166 -8.48 -11.20 -30.87
C THR A 166 -7.87 -10.29 -29.80
N GLN A 167 -7.43 -10.82 -28.66
CA GLN A 167 -6.91 -10.04 -27.53
C GLN A 167 -5.90 -10.85 -26.72
N HIS A 168 -4.75 -10.24 -26.45
CA HIS A 168 -3.79 -10.73 -25.47
C HIS A 168 -4.23 -10.30 -24.07
N GLU A 169 -4.24 -11.24 -23.13
CA GLU A 169 -4.67 -10.97 -21.77
C GLU A 169 -3.65 -11.50 -20.77
N VAL A 170 -3.11 -10.60 -19.96
CA VAL A 170 -2.30 -10.95 -18.80
C VAL A 170 -3.24 -11.33 -17.66
N VAL A 171 -3.03 -12.51 -17.09
CA VAL A 171 -3.80 -13.02 -15.95
C VAL A 171 -2.87 -13.10 -14.76
N VAL A 172 -3.17 -12.37 -13.69
CA VAL A 172 -2.44 -12.43 -12.42
C VAL A 172 -3.25 -13.22 -11.41
N SER A 173 -2.81 -14.43 -11.11
CA SER A 173 -3.41 -15.30 -10.09
C SER A 173 -2.91 -14.88 -8.71
N VAL A 174 -3.84 -14.39 -7.90
CA VAL A 174 -3.56 -13.87 -6.57
C VAL A 174 -3.34 -15.05 -5.61
N ALA A 175 -2.27 -15.02 -4.83
CA ALA A 175 -1.89 -16.10 -3.91
C ALA A 175 -2.97 -16.39 -2.84
N ALA A 176 -3.81 -15.40 -2.52
CA ALA A 176 -4.96 -15.57 -1.63
C ALA A 176 -6.16 -16.27 -2.29
N GLY A 177 -6.16 -16.40 -3.62
CA GLY A 177 -7.25 -16.95 -4.42
C GLY A 177 -7.75 -15.97 -5.49
N GLY A 178 -8.25 -16.53 -6.59
CA GLY A 178 -8.81 -15.79 -7.73
C GLY A 178 -7.76 -15.09 -8.59
N ASP A 179 -8.24 -14.47 -9.67
CA ASP A 179 -7.45 -13.88 -10.73
C ASP A 179 -7.82 -12.40 -10.95
N LEU A 180 -6.82 -11.63 -11.36
CA LEU A 180 -6.97 -10.30 -11.93
C LEU A 180 -6.65 -10.38 -13.42
N TYR A 181 -7.55 -9.86 -14.24
CA TYR A 181 -7.41 -9.89 -15.70
C TYR A 181 -7.01 -8.51 -16.22
N PHE A 182 -6.05 -8.49 -17.14
CA PHE A 182 -5.58 -7.27 -17.79
C PHE A 182 -5.53 -7.47 -19.31
N ILE A 183 -6.24 -6.63 -20.05
CA ILE A 183 -6.16 -6.60 -21.51
C ILE A 183 -4.89 -5.84 -21.89
N ALA A 184 -4.01 -6.50 -22.65
CA ALA A 184 -2.87 -5.83 -23.26
C ALA A 184 -3.34 -4.94 -24.43
N LYS A 185 -3.28 -3.62 -24.25
CA LYS A 185 -3.57 -2.67 -25.33
C LYS A 185 -2.40 -2.59 -26.32
N ASP A 186 -1.20 -2.66 -25.77
CA ASP A 186 0.07 -2.86 -26.44
C ASP A 186 1.06 -3.45 -25.42
N GLN A 187 2.36 -3.49 -25.75
CA GLN A 187 3.39 -4.05 -24.85
C GLN A 187 3.60 -3.25 -23.56
N ASN A 188 3.19 -1.98 -23.52
CA ASN A 188 3.48 -1.03 -22.45
C ASN A 188 2.24 -0.60 -21.67
N HIS A 189 1.04 -0.92 -22.17
CA HIS A 189 -0.20 -0.53 -21.53
C HIS A 189 -1.10 -1.74 -21.26
N LEU A 190 -1.36 -1.98 -19.98
CA LEU A 190 -2.24 -3.05 -19.50
C LEU A 190 -3.51 -2.43 -18.92
N GLN A 191 -4.67 -2.66 -19.54
CA GLN A 191 -5.94 -2.18 -19.00
C GLN A 191 -6.58 -3.27 -18.13
N MET A 192 -6.93 -2.94 -16.88
CA MET A 192 -7.70 -3.83 -16.03
C MET A 192 -9.04 -4.23 -16.67
N ASN A 193 -9.37 -5.52 -16.63
CA ASN A 193 -10.63 -6.07 -17.10
C ASN A 193 -11.52 -6.39 -15.89
N LEU A 194 -12.17 -5.35 -15.35
CA LEU A 194 -13.02 -5.49 -14.16
C LEU A 194 -14.23 -6.37 -14.41
N ALA A 195 -14.83 -6.29 -15.59
CA ALA A 195 -15.98 -7.11 -15.95
C ALA A 195 -15.62 -8.60 -15.90
N LYS A 196 -14.47 -9.00 -16.45
CA LYS A 196 -14.02 -10.40 -16.37
C LYS A 196 -13.62 -10.78 -14.94
N THR A 197 -12.87 -9.92 -14.26
CA THR A 197 -12.50 -10.12 -12.85
C THR A 197 -13.72 -10.35 -11.95
N LEU A 198 -14.84 -9.66 -12.21
CA LEU A 198 -16.07 -9.81 -11.45
C LEU A 198 -16.93 -10.99 -11.88
N ASN A 199 -16.98 -11.29 -13.18
CA ASN A 199 -18.02 -12.16 -13.74
C ASN A 199 -17.51 -13.51 -14.29
N THR A 200 -16.20 -13.77 -14.29
CA THR A 200 -15.65 -15.08 -14.66
C THR A 200 -16.35 -16.19 -13.87
N GLU A 201 -16.76 -17.24 -14.60
CA GLU A 201 -17.47 -18.41 -14.05
C GLU A 201 -18.71 -18.03 -13.22
N ASN A 202 -19.53 -17.09 -13.70
CA ASN A 202 -20.71 -16.61 -12.98
C ASN A 202 -20.36 -16.02 -11.59
N GLY A 203 -19.22 -15.34 -11.50
CA GLY A 203 -18.75 -14.65 -10.30
C GLY A 203 -18.00 -15.51 -9.29
N GLN A 204 -17.61 -16.75 -9.65
CA GLN A 204 -16.77 -17.57 -8.78
C GLN A 204 -15.40 -16.94 -8.55
N ASN A 205 -14.81 -16.30 -9.55
CA ASN A 205 -13.55 -15.57 -9.39
C ASN A 205 -13.64 -14.50 -8.28
N ARG A 206 -14.73 -13.73 -8.25
CA ARG A 206 -14.97 -12.73 -7.20
C ARG A 206 -15.05 -13.37 -5.81
N LYS A 207 -15.71 -14.52 -5.69
CA LYS A 207 -15.80 -15.26 -4.42
C LYS A 207 -14.43 -15.78 -3.98
N GLN A 208 -13.59 -16.24 -4.91
CA GLN A 208 -12.24 -16.72 -4.64
C GLN A 208 -11.29 -15.60 -4.19
N LEU A 209 -11.41 -14.40 -4.77
CA LEU A 209 -10.68 -13.21 -4.29
C LEU A 209 -11.03 -12.88 -2.83
N GLY A 210 -12.26 -13.19 -2.41
CA GLY A 210 -12.75 -13.00 -1.06
C GLY A 210 -13.32 -11.59 -0.81
N ASP A 211 -14.17 -11.48 0.21
CA ASP A 211 -14.95 -10.27 0.48
C ASP A 211 -14.07 -9.06 0.85
N ASN A 212 -12.93 -9.32 1.49
CA ASN A 212 -11.96 -8.30 1.88
C ASN A 212 -11.11 -7.78 0.71
N PHE A 213 -11.19 -8.42 -0.45
CA PHE A 213 -10.51 -7.94 -1.65
C PHE A 213 -11.30 -6.77 -2.24
N ILE A 214 -10.76 -5.57 -2.10
CA ILE A 214 -11.36 -4.37 -2.68
C ILE A 214 -10.90 -4.30 -4.13
N LEU A 215 -11.86 -4.19 -5.06
CA LEU A 215 -11.58 -3.95 -6.48
C LEU A 215 -11.63 -2.45 -6.77
N PRO A 216 -10.86 -1.96 -7.75
CA PRO A 216 -10.97 -0.60 -8.22
C PRO A 216 -12.35 -0.32 -8.81
N GLN A 217 -12.80 0.93 -8.67
CA GLN A 217 -14.10 1.36 -9.19
C GLN A 217 -14.09 1.61 -10.70
N GLN A 218 -12.91 1.70 -11.30
CA GLN A 218 -12.71 1.92 -12.73
C GLN A 218 -11.58 1.05 -13.29
N ALA A 219 -11.63 0.80 -14.59
CA ALA A 219 -10.63 0.03 -15.31
C ALA A 219 -9.37 0.88 -15.55
N TYR A 220 -8.44 0.90 -14.59
CA TYR A 220 -7.18 1.61 -14.74
C TYR A 220 -6.33 1.01 -15.87
N ILE A 221 -5.62 1.89 -16.58
CA ILE A 221 -4.55 1.51 -17.51
C ILE A 221 -3.23 1.65 -16.75
N LEU A 222 -2.49 0.56 -16.66
CA LEU A 222 -1.16 0.55 -16.09
C LEU A 222 -0.14 0.73 -17.20
N THR A 223 0.77 1.67 -17.00
CA THR A 223 1.84 2.02 -17.94
C THR A 223 3.14 1.36 -17.50
N ARG A 224 3.93 0.84 -18.42
CA ARG A 224 5.24 0.26 -18.13
C ARG A 224 6.22 1.35 -17.68
N ILE A 225 6.92 1.10 -16.58
CA ILE A 225 8.04 1.93 -16.12
C ILE A 225 9.31 1.42 -16.78
N TYR A 226 10.12 2.34 -17.32
CA TYR A 226 11.46 2.07 -17.81
C TYR A 226 12.49 2.76 -16.90
N ASP A 227 13.59 2.08 -16.59
CA ASP A 227 14.64 2.60 -15.70
C ASP A 227 15.45 3.77 -16.31
N THR A 228 15.09 4.25 -17.50
CA THR A 228 15.84 5.29 -18.23
C THR A 228 15.54 6.75 -17.83
N GLU A 229 14.65 7.02 -16.87
CA GLU A 229 14.32 8.40 -16.45
C GLU A 229 14.96 8.84 -15.11
N ILE A 230 16.19 8.40 -14.79
CA ILE A 230 16.96 8.96 -13.64
C ILE A 230 18.23 9.71 -14.08
N SER A 231 18.55 9.74 -15.38
CA SER A 231 19.67 10.53 -15.89
C SER A 231 19.18 11.51 -16.95
N ASN A 232 18.56 12.61 -16.51
CA ASN A 232 18.68 13.94 -17.12
C ASN A 232 17.66 14.88 -16.49
N GLN A 233 18.06 15.55 -15.42
CA GLN A 233 17.52 16.87 -15.14
C GLN A 233 18.72 17.80 -14.90
N PRO A 234 18.89 18.86 -15.72
CA PRO A 234 19.99 19.81 -15.60
C PRO A 234 19.93 20.64 -14.31
#